data_AF-A0A915CHX0-F1
#
_entry.id   AF-A0A915CHX0-F1
#
_cell.length_a   1.000
_cell.length_b   1.000
_cell.length_c   1.000
_cell.angle_alpha   90.00
_cell.angle_beta   90.00
_cell.angle_gamma   90.00
#
_symmetry.space_group_name_H-M   'P 1'
#
loop_
_entity.id
_entity.type
_entity.pdbx_description
1 polymer ?
#
loop_
_entity_poly.entity_id
_entity_poly.type
_entity_poly.pdbx_seq_one_letter_code
_entity_poly.pdbx_strand_id
1 'polypeptide(L)'
;MLHYVVFLALLSVSFAELEQQQPQPQLRATQCSYPNGTATAIHTFNCNAKSKMIVKSTKVLGADGKEMYPINFKEPITIVLDAENNGEVYYDNRVSVVLSKYSNSWFSSKCQWMEIPTLGLLDGLNGCELAHNCPLQKGKLDLRLPLDVSGLSGIIAMLAGNTPYELQIKMYNANPGVTNKEEIACVTAQMRITA
;
A
#
# COMPACT_ATOMS: atom_id res chain seq x y z
N MET A 1 -63.87 39.22 -31.57
CA MET A 1 -62.57 39.04 -32.23
C MET A 1 -61.67 40.20 -31.84
N LEU A 2 -60.46 39.89 -31.37
CA LEU A 2 -59.23 40.72 -31.35
C LEU A 2 -59.27 42.09 -30.61
N HIS A 3 -58.64 42.21 -29.43
CA HIS A 3 -57.27 42.76 -29.18
C HIS A 3 -57.27 44.32 -29.05
N TYR A 4 -56.67 45.05 -28.08
CA TYR A 4 -55.61 44.81 -27.09
C TYR A 4 -55.58 45.96 -26.03
N VAL A 5 -55.36 45.59 -24.76
CA VAL A 5 -54.39 46.14 -23.77
C VAL A 5 -54.43 47.63 -23.36
N VAL A 6 -54.73 47.88 -22.06
CA VAL A 6 -54.02 48.86 -21.21
C VAL A 6 -53.98 48.37 -19.74
N PHE A 7 -52.76 48.09 -19.27
CA PHE A 7 -52.20 48.20 -17.92
C PHE A 7 -52.98 47.72 -16.69
N LEU A 8 -52.52 46.62 -16.11
CA LEU A 8 -52.58 46.36 -14.68
C LEU A 8 -51.18 46.00 -14.17
N ALA A 9 -50.64 46.92 -13.38
CA ALA A 9 -49.38 46.77 -12.67
C ALA A 9 -49.52 45.64 -11.64
N LEU A 10 -48.74 44.57 -11.79
CA LEU A 10 -48.55 43.58 -10.76
C LEU A 10 -47.15 43.77 -10.17
N LEU A 11 -47.16 44.19 -8.90
CA LEU A 11 -46.03 44.21 -7.99
C LEU A 11 -45.45 42.79 -7.86
N SER A 12 -44.39 42.50 -8.60
CA SER A 12 -43.53 41.35 -8.31
C SER A 12 -42.63 41.71 -7.13
N VAL A 13 -43.07 41.35 -5.92
CA VAL A 13 -42.18 41.31 -4.76
C VAL A 13 -41.16 40.21 -5.04
N SER A 14 -39.96 40.62 -5.47
CA SER A 14 -38.83 39.73 -5.59
C SER A 14 -38.40 39.35 -4.18
N PHE A 15 -38.82 38.18 -3.71
CA PHE A 15 -38.11 37.50 -2.63
C PHE A 15 -36.78 37.05 -3.23
N ALA A 16 -35.77 37.92 -3.12
CA ALA A 16 -34.40 37.47 -3.24
C ALA A 16 -34.15 36.58 -2.02
N GLU A 17 -34.20 35.26 -2.23
CA GLU A 17 -33.62 34.30 -1.30
C GLU A 17 -32.13 34.63 -1.18
N LEU A 18 -31.79 35.29 -0.06
CA LEU A 18 -30.43 35.26 0.46
C LEU A 18 -30.17 33.82 0.86
N GLU A 19 -29.69 33.00 -0.08
CA GLU A 19 -28.98 31.78 0.24
C GLU A 19 -27.75 32.20 1.06
N GLN A 20 -27.92 32.21 2.38
CA GLN A 20 -26.81 32.25 3.32
C GLN A 20 -26.04 30.96 3.09
N GLN A 21 -25.00 31.03 2.28
CA GLN A 21 -24.04 29.98 2.07
C GLN A 21 -23.34 29.73 3.41
N GLN A 22 -23.94 28.88 4.25
CA GLN A 22 -23.33 28.42 5.48
C GLN A 22 -21.99 27.82 5.10
N PRO A 23 -20.86 28.29 5.66
CA PRO A 23 -19.60 27.63 5.44
C PRO A 23 -19.74 26.21 5.98
N GLN A 24 -19.76 25.22 5.08
CA GLN A 24 -19.69 23.83 5.51
C GLN A 24 -18.45 23.69 6.38
N PRO A 25 -18.56 23.06 7.56
CA PRO A 25 -17.38 22.75 8.36
C PRO A 25 -16.47 21.90 7.49
N GLN A 26 -15.39 22.50 6.98
CA GLN A 26 -14.33 21.74 6.34
C GLN A 26 -13.72 20.88 7.45
N LEU A 27 -14.18 19.63 7.55
CA LEU A 27 -13.47 18.56 8.23
C LEU A 27 -12.13 18.39 7.49
N ARG A 28 -11.18 19.29 7.76
CA ARG A 28 -9.79 19.12 7.35
C ARG A 28 -9.28 17.96 8.20
N ALA A 29 -9.36 16.74 7.66
CA ALA A 29 -8.60 15.62 8.19
C ALA A 29 -7.16 16.12 8.35
N THR A 30 -6.66 16.16 9.58
CA THR A 30 -5.28 16.57 9.85
C THR A 30 -4.38 15.65 9.03
N GLN A 31 -3.74 16.19 8.01
CA GLN A 31 -2.91 15.39 7.12
C GLN A 31 -1.71 14.88 7.93
N CYS A 32 -1.63 13.57 8.11
CA CYS A 32 -0.55 12.94 8.85
C CYS A 32 0.79 13.20 8.14
N SER A 33 1.81 13.58 8.92
CA SER A 33 3.17 13.64 8.41
C SER A 33 3.66 12.23 8.06
N TYR A 34 4.67 12.17 7.19
CA TYR A 34 5.30 10.92 6.81
C TYR A 34 6.11 10.35 7.98
N PRO A 35 5.78 9.16 8.52
CA PRO A 35 6.54 8.54 9.59
C PRO A 35 7.88 8.04 9.08
N ASN A 36 8.88 7.92 9.96
CA ASN A 36 10.15 7.24 9.70
C ASN A 36 10.90 7.66 8.43
N GLY A 37 10.72 8.89 7.94
CA GLY A 37 11.37 9.34 6.70
C GLY A 37 10.78 8.76 5.40
N THR A 38 9.58 8.18 5.46
CA THR A 38 8.85 7.65 4.29
C THR A 38 8.45 8.72 3.27
N ALA A 39 8.72 10.00 3.50
CA ALA A 39 8.52 11.02 2.47
C ALA A 39 9.45 10.81 1.25
N THR A 40 10.66 10.25 1.49
CA THR A 40 11.77 10.29 0.52
C THR A 40 12.42 8.95 0.21
N ALA A 41 12.19 7.90 1.02
CA ALA A 41 12.78 6.58 0.80
C ALA A 41 11.92 5.46 1.38
N ILE A 42 12.17 4.23 0.90
CA ILE A 42 11.66 3.00 1.51
C ILE A 42 12.46 2.73 2.79
N HIS A 43 11.77 2.32 3.84
CA HIS A 43 12.38 1.87 5.09
C HIS A 43 11.97 0.43 5.36
N THR A 44 12.94 -0.44 5.64
CA THR A 44 12.70 -1.87 5.85
C THR A 44 13.20 -2.28 7.23
N PHE A 45 12.39 -3.07 7.94
CA PHE A 45 12.68 -3.57 9.29
C PHE A 45 12.34 -5.05 9.35
N ASN A 46 13.13 -5.86 10.06
CA ASN A 46 12.74 -7.24 10.35
C ASN A 46 11.80 -7.24 11.55
N CYS A 47 10.51 -7.55 11.35
CA CYS A 47 9.52 -7.57 12.43
C CYS A 47 9.68 -8.75 13.39
N ASN A 48 10.49 -9.74 13.02
CA ASN A 48 10.92 -10.83 13.88
C ASN A 48 12.42 -11.02 13.73
N ALA A 49 13.20 -10.56 14.71
CA ALA A 49 14.66 -10.69 14.69
C ALA A 49 15.16 -12.15 14.81
N LYS A 50 14.27 -13.10 15.14
CA LYS A 50 14.59 -14.53 15.24
C LYS A 50 14.30 -15.30 13.94
N SER A 51 13.75 -14.65 12.92
CA SER A 51 13.51 -15.28 11.62
C SER A 51 14.80 -15.81 11.01
N LYS A 52 14.68 -16.91 10.27
CA LYS A 52 15.84 -17.55 9.62
C LYS A 52 16.37 -16.72 8.46
N MET A 53 15.49 -16.03 7.76
CA MET A 53 15.83 -15.07 6.72
C MET A 53 15.72 -13.65 7.26
N ILE A 54 16.78 -12.86 7.03
CA ILE A 54 16.89 -11.47 7.46
C ILE A 54 17.10 -10.59 6.24
N VAL A 55 16.26 -9.57 6.07
CA VAL A 55 16.42 -8.55 5.02
C VAL A 55 17.25 -7.40 5.56
N LYS A 56 18.29 -7.02 4.82
CA LYS A 56 19.23 -5.95 5.19
C LYS A 56 18.87 -4.63 4.54
N SER A 57 18.44 -4.68 3.28
CA SER A 57 18.00 -3.48 2.55
C SER A 57 17.03 -3.84 1.43
N THR A 58 16.23 -2.85 1.04
CA THR A 58 15.23 -2.95 -0.03
C THR A 58 15.27 -1.67 -0.85
N LYS A 59 15.20 -1.81 -2.18
CA LYS A 59 14.83 -0.72 -3.09
C LYS A 59 13.93 -1.25 -4.18
N VAL A 60 13.24 -0.35 -4.87
CA VAL A 60 12.38 -0.70 -6.00
C VAL A 60 12.94 -0.04 -7.25
N LEU A 61 13.01 -0.79 -8.33
CA LEU A 61 13.40 -0.29 -9.64
C LEU A 61 12.18 -0.25 -10.56
N GLY A 62 12.10 0.77 -11.40
CA GLY A 62 11.15 0.82 -12.51
C GLY A 62 11.63 0.02 -13.72
N ALA A 63 10.83 0.03 -14.79
CA ALA A 63 11.13 -0.67 -16.04
C ALA A 63 12.43 -0.18 -16.73
N ASP A 64 12.85 1.06 -16.47
CA ASP A 64 14.11 1.61 -16.99
C ASP A 64 15.35 1.20 -16.15
N GLY A 65 15.15 0.39 -15.11
CA GLY A 65 16.19 -0.09 -14.21
C GLY A 65 16.67 0.92 -13.18
N LYS A 66 16.11 2.15 -13.15
CA LYS A 66 16.44 3.16 -12.14
C LYS A 66 15.57 2.98 -10.90
N GLU A 67 16.07 3.50 -9.79
CA GLU A 67 15.32 3.51 -8.54
C GLU A 67 14.03 4.31 -8.70
N MET A 68 12.91 3.65 -8.39
CA MET A 68 11.58 4.22 -8.40
C MET A 68 11.24 4.64 -6.98
N TYR A 69 11.11 5.94 -6.75
CA TYR A 69 10.51 6.49 -5.54
C TYR A 69 9.80 7.81 -5.86
N PRO A 70 8.54 8.01 -5.44
CA PRO A 70 7.64 7.08 -4.75
C PRO A 70 7.24 5.88 -5.62
N ILE A 71 6.64 4.86 -5.00
CA ILE A 71 6.31 3.60 -5.71
C ILE A 71 5.00 3.75 -6.49
N ASN A 72 5.03 3.36 -7.77
CA ASN A 72 3.87 3.22 -8.62
C ASN A 72 3.65 1.73 -8.93
N PHE A 73 2.62 1.12 -8.34
CA PHE A 73 2.29 -0.28 -8.53
C PHE A 73 1.47 -0.54 -9.80
N LYS A 74 1.05 0.51 -10.52
CA LYS A 74 0.47 0.38 -11.87
C LYS A 74 1.51 0.19 -12.97
N GLU A 75 2.78 0.42 -12.65
CA GLU A 75 3.90 0.19 -13.56
C GLU A 75 4.63 -1.12 -13.20
N PRO A 76 5.29 -1.79 -14.17
CA PRO A 76 6.15 -2.91 -13.87
C PRO A 76 7.29 -2.48 -12.94
N ILE A 77 7.47 -3.22 -11.84
CA ILE A 77 8.51 -2.96 -10.85
C ILE A 77 9.38 -4.20 -10.60
N THR A 78 10.62 -3.95 -10.21
CA THR A 78 11.53 -4.97 -9.66
C THR A 78 11.92 -4.59 -8.25
N ILE A 79 11.61 -5.43 -7.28
CA ILE A 79 12.10 -5.27 -5.90
C ILE A 79 13.52 -5.84 -5.84
N VAL A 80 14.47 -5.04 -5.36
CA VAL A 80 15.84 -5.47 -5.11
C VAL A 80 16.05 -5.60 -3.61
N LEU A 81 16.44 -6.79 -3.17
CA LEU A 81 16.65 -7.11 -1.75
C LEU A 81 18.07 -7.62 -1.53
N ASP A 82 18.77 -7.03 -0.56
CA ASP A 82 19.91 -7.68 0.09
C ASP A 82 19.36 -8.41 1.32
N ALA A 83 19.52 -9.73 1.32
CA ALA A 83 19.04 -10.59 2.39
C ALA A 83 20.07 -11.65 2.76
N GLU A 84 19.84 -12.31 3.88
CA GLU A 84 20.65 -13.43 4.33
C GLU A 84 19.76 -14.55 4.84
N ASN A 85 19.91 -15.73 4.26
CA ASN A 85 19.23 -16.94 4.68
C ASN A 85 20.13 -17.78 5.59
N ASN A 86 19.81 -17.77 6.89
CA ASN A 86 20.48 -18.57 7.91
C ASN A 86 19.77 -19.91 8.17
N GLY A 87 18.71 -20.21 7.45
CA GLY A 87 17.94 -21.45 7.53
C GLY A 87 18.45 -22.53 6.59
N GLU A 88 17.50 -23.31 6.10
CA GLU A 88 17.69 -24.31 5.05
C GLU A 88 17.48 -23.70 3.66
N VAL A 89 17.64 -24.50 2.61
CA VAL A 89 17.27 -24.09 1.25
C VAL A 89 15.74 -24.17 1.14
N TYR A 90 15.11 -23.08 0.72
CA TYR A 90 13.66 -23.04 0.52
C TYR A 90 13.32 -23.12 -0.97
N TYR A 91 12.74 -24.25 -1.37
CA TYR A 91 12.23 -24.54 -2.72
C TYR A 91 10.81 -24.01 -2.92
N ASP A 92 10.03 -23.88 -1.85
CA ASP A 92 8.69 -23.27 -1.89
C ASP A 92 8.41 -22.45 -0.63
N ASN A 93 7.63 -21.37 -0.77
CA ASN A 93 7.19 -20.55 0.36
C ASN A 93 5.77 -19.97 0.14
N ARG A 94 5.09 -19.70 1.25
CA ARG A 94 3.81 -18.99 1.25
C ARG A 94 3.97 -17.63 1.91
N VAL A 95 3.38 -16.61 1.32
CA VAL A 95 3.51 -15.21 1.76
C VAL A 95 2.16 -14.68 2.22
N SER A 96 2.14 -14.05 3.39
CA SER A 96 1.01 -13.24 3.85
C SER A 96 1.46 -11.79 4.00
N VAL A 97 0.63 -10.85 3.53
CA VAL A 97 0.92 -9.41 3.62
C VAL A 97 -0.22 -8.68 4.32
N VAL A 98 0.10 -8.02 5.43
CA VAL A 98 -0.77 -7.03 6.04
C VAL A 98 -0.45 -5.67 5.44
N LEU A 99 -1.45 -5.04 4.83
CA LEU A 99 -1.34 -3.71 4.23
C LEU A 99 -1.94 -2.69 5.20
N SER A 100 -1.17 -1.67 5.56
CA SER A 100 -1.64 -0.56 6.40
C SER A 100 -1.36 0.80 5.76
N LYS A 101 -2.23 1.77 6.04
CA LYS A 101 -2.07 3.18 5.68
C LYS A 101 -1.78 4.00 6.93
N TYR A 102 -0.83 4.93 6.88
CA TYR A 102 -0.65 5.87 7.99
C TYR A 102 -1.71 6.98 7.91
N SER A 103 -2.67 6.96 8.80
CA SER A 103 -3.71 7.98 8.88
C SER A 103 -4.22 8.14 10.30
N ASN A 104 -5.05 9.15 10.49
CA ASN A 104 -5.85 9.30 11.70
C ASN A 104 -7.23 8.62 11.49
N SER A 105 -8.03 8.55 12.55
CA SER A 105 -9.40 8.03 12.49
C SER A 105 -10.39 9.17 12.71
N TRP A 106 -11.67 8.94 12.40
CA TRP A 106 -12.71 9.95 12.64
C TRP A 106 -12.75 10.43 14.09
N PHE A 107 -12.44 9.54 15.03
CA PHE A 107 -12.54 9.78 16.47
C PHE A 107 -11.21 10.19 17.13
N SER A 108 -10.12 10.30 16.38
CA SER A 108 -8.81 10.63 16.94
C SER A 108 -7.96 11.41 15.95
N SER A 109 -7.32 12.48 16.41
CA SER A 109 -6.31 13.21 15.63
C SER A 109 -4.94 12.52 15.62
N LYS A 110 -4.76 11.43 16.39
CA LYS A 110 -3.50 10.69 16.45
C LYS A 110 -3.30 9.87 15.17
N CYS A 111 -2.18 10.11 14.51
CA CYS A 111 -1.77 9.33 13.34
C CYS A 111 -1.19 7.98 13.75
N GLN A 112 -1.63 6.93 13.09
CA GLN A 112 -1.18 5.56 13.32
C GLN A 112 -1.30 4.73 12.04
N TRP A 113 -0.66 3.56 12.02
CA TRP A 113 -0.88 2.57 10.97
C TRP A 113 -2.27 1.97 11.13
N MET A 114 -3.10 2.14 10.12
CA MET A 114 -4.46 1.61 10.05
C MET A 114 -4.47 0.53 8.98
N GLU A 115 -4.78 -0.70 9.38
CA GLU A 115 -4.88 -1.84 8.46
C GLU A 115 -5.98 -1.58 7.41
N ILE A 116 -5.67 -1.91 6.17
CA ILE A 116 -6.62 -1.95 5.06
C ILE A 116 -7.09 -3.39 4.91
N PRO A 117 -8.39 -3.67 5.07
CA PRO A 117 -8.91 -5.02 4.95
C PRO A 117 -8.76 -5.51 3.51
N THR A 118 -7.87 -6.48 3.29
CA THR A 118 -7.68 -7.15 1.99
C THR A 118 -8.60 -8.34 1.82
N LEU A 119 -9.37 -8.70 2.86
CA LEU A 119 -10.30 -9.83 2.88
C LEU A 119 -9.62 -11.17 2.49
N GLY A 120 -8.35 -11.35 2.88
CA GLY A 120 -7.57 -12.55 2.62
C GLY A 120 -6.91 -12.61 1.24
N LEU A 121 -7.09 -11.62 0.38
CA LEU A 121 -6.48 -11.58 -0.95
C LEU A 121 -4.94 -11.55 -0.94
N LEU A 122 -4.34 -11.11 0.16
CA LEU A 122 -2.89 -11.11 0.34
C LEU A 122 -2.38 -12.22 1.25
N ASP A 123 -3.20 -13.23 1.53
CA ASP A 123 -2.82 -14.35 2.40
C ASP A 123 -2.49 -15.62 1.62
N GLY A 124 -1.39 -16.27 2.02
CA GLY A 124 -0.99 -17.55 1.44
C GLY A 124 -0.56 -17.48 -0.03
N LEU A 125 -0.13 -16.31 -0.52
CA LEU A 125 0.39 -16.14 -1.88
C LEU A 125 1.59 -17.08 -2.12
N ASN A 126 1.72 -17.64 -3.32
CA ASN A 126 2.88 -18.43 -3.70
C ASN A 126 4.07 -17.50 -3.97
N GLY A 127 4.98 -17.36 -3.00
CA GLY A 127 6.08 -16.38 -3.12
C GLY A 127 7.10 -16.76 -4.19
N CYS A 128 7.33 -18.05 -4.41
CA CYS A 128 8.25 -18.52 -5.45
C CYS A 128 7.71 -18.27 -6.86
N GLU A 129 6.40 -18.43 -7.05
CA GLU A 129 5.74 -18.15 -8.32
C GLU A 129 5.65 -16.63 -8.58
N LEU A 130 5.26 -15.86 -7.55
CA LEU A 130 5.09 -14.42 -7.65
C LEU A 130 6.40 -13.67 -7.96
N ALA A 131 7.53 -14.17 -7.42
CA ALA A 131 8.81 -13.47 -7.45
C ALA A 131 9.90 -14.20 -8.27
N HIS A 132 9.61 -15.39 -8.80
CA HIS A 132 10.52 -16.22 -9.59
C HIS A 132 11.93 -16.39 -8.98
N ASN A 133 12.01 -16.56 -7.67
CA ASN A 133 13.27 -16.45 -6.90
C ASN A 133 13.67 -17.72 -6.15
N CYS A 134 12.96 -18.81 -6.37
CA CYS A 134 13.27 -20.09 -5.74
C CYS A 134 14.13 -20.98 -6.65
N PRO A 135 15.03 -21.80 -6.09
CA PRO A 135 15.26 -21.98 -4.65
C PRO A 135 16.01 -20.83 -3.97
N LEU A 136 15.56 -20.45 -2.77
CA LEU A 136 16.25 -19.48 -1.90
C LEU A 136 17.42 -20.19 -1.21
N GLN A 137 18.62 -19.97 -1.74
CA GLN A 137 19.85 -20.59 -1.24
C GLN A 137 20.21 -20.13 0.18
N LYS A 138 21.04 -20.92 0.86
CA LYS A 138 21.62 -20.54 2.15
C LYS A 138 22.71 -19.49 1.97
N GLY A 139 22.83 -18.58 2.94
CA GLY A 139 23.84 -17.53 2.97
C GLY A 139 23.32 -16.20 2.41
N LYS A 140 24.23 -15.37 1.88
CA LYS A 140 23.88 -14.06 1.32
C LYS A 140 23.06 -14.22 0.04
N LEU A 141 22.02 -13.41 -0.08
CA LEU A 141 21.11 -13.38 -1.21
C LEU A 141 21.02 -11.94 -1.74
N ASP A 142 21.36 -11.75 -3.01
CA ASP A 142 21.05 -10.54 -3.78
C ASP A 142 19.91 -10.89 -4.73
N LEU A 143 18.70 -10.50 -4.37
CA LEU A 143 17.48 -10.89 -5.05
C LEU A 143 16.93 -9.75 -5.88
N ARG A 144 16.59 -10.04 -7.14
CA ARG A 144 15.87 -9.14 -8.04
C ARG A 144 14.55 -9.79 -8.37
N LEU A 145 13.49 -9.28 -7.76
CA LEU A 145 12.16 -9.86 -7.78
C LEU A 145 11.27 -9.04 -8.73
N PRO A 146 11.12 -9.43 -10.00
CA PRO A 146 10.08 -8.85 -10.83
C PRO A 146 8.73 -9.22 -10.19
N LEU A 147 7.94 -8.21 -9.83
CA LEU A 147 6.67 -8.45 -9.15
C LEU A 147 5.52 -8.36 -10.15
N ASP A 148 4.88 -9.49 -10.44
CA ASP A 148 3.62 -9.49 -11.19
C ASP A 148 2.44 -9.23 -10.23
N VAL A 149 1.96 -7.99 -10.23
CA VAL A 149 0.82 -7.55 -9.42
C VAL A 149 -0.50 -7.53 -10.19
N SER A 150 -0.56 -8.11 -11.39
CA SER A 150 -1.77 -8.11 -12.22
C SER A 150 -3.00 -8.69 -11.49
N GLY A 151 -2.80 -9.73 -10.69
CA GLY A 151 -3.83 -10.33 -9.83
C GLY A 151 -4.25 -9.48 -8.62
N LEU A 152 -3.53 -8.40 -8.31
CA LEU A 152 -3.74 -7.53 -7.16
C LEU A 152 -4.36 -6.17 -7.54
N SER A 153 -4.81 -6.00 -8.78
CA SER A 153 -5.36 -4.76 -9.32
C SER A 153 -6.47 -4.15 -8.45
N GLY A 154 -7.34 -4.97 -7.86
CA GLY A 154 -8.40 -4.51 -6.95
C GLY A 154 -7.85 -3.83 -5.69
N ILE A 155 -6.79 -4.38 -5.09
CA ILE A 155 -6.12 -3.78 -3.93
C ILE A 155 -5.37 -2.52 -4.35
N ILE A 156 -4.66 -2.56 -5.48
CA ILE A 156 -3.93 -1.40 -6.01
C ILE A 156 -4.87 -0.23 -6.27
N ALA A 157 -6.09 -0.49 -6.77
CA ALA A 157 -7.10 0.54 -6.99
C ALA A 157 -7.59 1.20 -5.69
N MET A 158 -7.46 0.53 -4.53
CA MET A 158 -7.79 1.10 -3.22
C MET A 158 -6.66 1.97 -2.64
N LEU A 159 -5.46 1.93 -3.22
CA LEU A 159 -4.33 2.72 -2.77
C LEU A 159 -4.50 4.19 -3.19
N ALA A 160 -4.51 5.09 -2.22
CA ALA A 160 -4.49 6.51 -2.44
C ALA A 160 -3.07 6.96 -2.81
N GLY A 161 -2.97 7.81 -3.83
CA GLY A 161 -1.68 8.42 -4.19
C GLY A 161 -1.15 9.34 -3.09
N ASN A 162 0.17 9.54 -3.09
CA ASN A 162 0.91 10.41 -2.16
C ASN A 162 0.61 10.12 -0.68
N THR A 163 0.51 8.84 -0.35
CA THR A 163 0.19 8.40 1.02
C THR A 163 1.26 7.41 1.50
N PRO A 164 1.69 7.49 2.77
CA PRO A 164 2.54 6.48 3.41
C PRO A 164 1.78 5.17 3.68
N TYR A 165 2.37 4.06 3.25
CA TYR A 165 1.90 2.71 3.44
C TYR A 165 2.94 1.86 4.16
N GLU A 166 2.46 0.84 4.86
CA GLU A 166 3.25 -0.20 5.49
C GLU A 166 2.78 -1.56 4.96
N LEU A 167 3.74 -2.38 4.53
CA LEU A 167 3.54 -3.78 4.21
C LEU A 167 4.26 -4.60 5.27
N GLN A 168 3.51 -5.33 6.10
CA GLN A 168 4.10 -6.37 6.93
C GLN A 168 3.99 -7.70 6.19
N ILE A 169 5.13 -8.18 5.71
CA ILE A 169 5.29 -9.36 4.87
C ILE A 169 5.82 -10.49 5.74
N LYS A 170 5.08 -11.59 5.81
CA LYS A 170 5.49 -12.82 6.49
C LYS A 170 5.64 -13.92 5.46
N MET A 171 6.76 -14.62 5.51
CA MET A 171 7.03 -15.76 4.65
C MET A 171 7.05 -17.03 5.50
N TYR A 172 6.42 -18.07 5.00
CA TYR A 172 6.30 -19.36 5.65
C TYR A 172 6.92 -20.46 4.79
N ASN A 173 7.64 -21.38 5.41
CA ASN A 173 8.19 -22.55 4.74
C ASN A 173 7.05 -23.37 4.13
N ALA A 174 7.17 -23.70 2.84
CA ALA A 174 6.26 -24.58 2.13
C ALA A 174 6.98 -25.68 1.35
N ASN A 175 8.25 -25.97 1.70
CA ASN A 175 9.04 -27.02 1.08
C ASN A 175 8.25 -28.34 0.99
N PRO A 176 8.43 -29.14 -0.07
CA PRO A 176 7.75 -30.42 -0.21
C PRO A 176 7.91 -31.30 1.03
N GLY A 177 6.79 -31.75 1.62
CA GLY A 177 6.77 -32.59 2.82
C GLY A 177 6.74 -31.83 4.16
N VAL A 178 6.92 -30.50 4.16
CA VAL A 178 6.76 -29.66 5.35
C VAL A 178 5.28 -29.44 5.65
N THR A 179 4.88 -29.73 6.90
CA THR A 179 3.49 -29.56 7.36
C THR A 179 3.35 -28.46 8.41
N ASN A 180 4.43 -28.16 9.13
CA ASN A 180 4.54 -27.01 10.02
C ASN A 180 4.77 -25.76 9.18
N LYS A 181 3.79 -24.85 9.14
CA LYS A 181 3.90 -23.53 8.49
C LYS A 181 4.85 -22.61 9.28
N GLU A 182 6.11 -22.99 9.41
CA GLU A 182 7.13 -22.22 10.12
C GLU A 182 7.35 -20.88 9.43
N GLU A 183 7.30 -19.78 10.20
CA GLU A 183 7.67 -18.46 9.71
C GLU A 183 9.19 -18.40 9.48
N ILE A 184 9.60 -18.21 8.23
CA ILE A 184 11.01 -18.14 7.83
C ILE A 184 11.50 -16.70 7.70
N ALA A 185 10.61 -15.74 7.45
CA ALA A 185 10.91 -14.31 7.37
C ALA A 185 9.73 -13.47 7.88
N CYS A 186 10.02 -12.34 8.53
CA CYS A 186 9.06 -11.29 8.85
C CYS A 186 9.70 -9.94 8.56
N VAL A 187 9.14 -9.19 7.60
CA VAL A 187 9.68 -7.92 7.13
C VAL A 187 8.56 -6.88 7.10
N THR A 188 8.83 -5.72 7.69
CA THR A 188 7.99 -4.53 7.56
C THR A 188 8.66 -3.57 6.57
N ALA A 189 7.98 -3.23 5.48
CA ALA A 189 8.42 -2.23 4.51
C ALA A 189 7.47 -1.04 4.54
N GLN A 190 8.01 0.14 4.82
CA GLN A 190 7.27 1.40 4.85
C GLN A 190 7.70 2.29 3.68
N MET A 191 6.74 2.82 2.93
CA MET A 191 7.00 3.54 1.69
C MET A 191 5.88 4.53 1.34
N ARG A 192 6.20 5.52 0.50
CA ARG A 192 5.19 6.37 -0.14
C ARG A 192 4.77 5.75 -1.47
N ILE A 193 3.46 5.64 -1.68
CA ILE A 193 2.85 5.12 -2.90
C ILE A 193 2.19 6.28 -3.65
N THR A 194 2.37 6.36 -4.97
CA THR A 194 1.64 7.26 -5.88
C THR A 194 0.50 6.58 -6.65
N ALA A 195 0.32 5.28 -6.37
CA ALA A 195 -0.66 4.32 -6.89
C ALA A 195 -0.24 3.71 -8.22
#